data_AF-A0A9X3SDN8-F1
#
_entry.id   AF-A0A9X3SDN8-F1
#
_cell.length_a   1.000
_cell.length_b   1.000
_cell.length_c   1.000
_cell.angle_alpha   90.00
_cell.angle_beta   90.00
_cell.angle_gamma   90.00
#
_symmetry.space_group_name_H-M   'P 1'
#
loop_
_entity.id
_entity.type
_entity.pdbx_description
1 polymer ?
#
loop_
_entity_poly.entity_id
_entity_poly.type
_entity_poly.pdbx_seq_one_letter_code
_entity_poly.pdbx_strand_id
1 'polypeptide(L)' 'MIAMEATRRYTPPPIDPDTYAVLADLTVRHPRWAITYDADERGEVLFHAHCTDFGYFAVADLATLRRVIVAAEQTEEADQ' A
#
# COMPACT_ATOMS: atom_id res chain seq x y z
N MET A 1 12.72 -28.07 16.12
CA MET A 1 11.44 -27.43 16.48
C MET A 1 11.45 -26.06 15.83
N ILE A 2 10.66 -25.87 14.78
CA ILE A 2 10.44 -24.53 14.22
C ILE A 2 9.48 -23.83 15.18
N ALA A 3 9.90 -22.70 15.75
CA ALA A 3 8.99 -21.85 16.48
C ALA A 3 7.90 -21.41 15.51
N MET A 4 6.69 -21.95 15.65
CA MET A 4 5.50 -21.39 15.02
C MET A 4 5.34 -20.01 15.64
N GLU A 5 5.79 -18.97 14.93
CA GLU A 5 5.49 -17.59 15.29
C GLU A 5 3.99 -17.50 15.48
N ALA A 6 3.58 -17.14 16.71
CA ALA A 6 2.19 -16.92 17.04
C ALA A 6 1.63 -15.97 15.98
N THR A 7 0.67 -16.45 15.21
CA THR A 7 -0.05 -15.65 14.22
C THR A 7 -0.72 -14.53 15.01
N ARG A 8 -0.04 -13.39 15.15
CA ARG A 8 -0.62 -12.17 15.74
C ARG A 8 -1.91 -11.97 14.96
N ARG A 9 -3.05 -12.01 15.64
CA ARG A 9 -4.31 -11.62 15.03
C ARG A 9 -4.10 -10.21 14.51
N TYR A 10 -3.98 -10.09 13.19
CA TYR A 10 -3.86 -8.82 12.53
C TYR A 10 -5.20 -8.11 12.71
N THR A 11 -5.21 -7.09 13.56
CA THR A 11 -6.31 -6.13 13.62
C THR A 11 -5.79 -4.91 12.88
N PRO A 12 -6.20 -4.70 11.61
CA PRO A 12 -5.82 -3.50 10.89
C PRO A 12 -6.19 -2.26 11.70
N PRO A 13 -5.36 -1.21 11.68
CA PRO A 13 -5.70 0.02 12.38
C PRO A 13 -7.03 0.56 11.84
N PRO A 14 -7.88 1.14 12.69
CA PRO A 14 -9.08 1.82 12.21
C PRO A 14 -8.64 3.02 11.35
N ILE A 15 -9.01 3.02 10.08
CA ILE A 15 -8.79 4.16 9.20
C ILE A 15 -10.10 4.89 8.96
N ASP A 16 -10.01 6.20 8.78
CA ASP A 16 -11.15 7.04 8.49
C ASP A 16 -11.85 6.62 7.16
N PRO A 17 -13.19 6.67 7.06
CA PRO A 17 -13.93 6.21 5.88
C PRO A 17 -13.57 6.93 4.58
N ASP A 18 -13.28 8.24 4.62
CA ASP A 18 -12.86 8.99 3.44
C ASP A 18 -11.46 8.54 2.98
N THR A 19 -10.57 8.28 3.93
CA THR A 19 -9.25 7.70 3.64
C THR A 19 -9.38 6.32 2.99
N TYR A 20 -10.26 5.47 3.53
CA TYR A 20 -10.54 4.15 2.95
C TYR A 20 -11.11 4.25 1.53
N ALA A 21 -12.04 5.18 1.29
CA ALA A 21 -12.63 5.36 -0.04
C ALA A 21 -11.58 5.70 -1.10
N VAL A 22 -10.61 6.56 -0.77
CA VAL A 22 -9.52 6.89 -1.71
C VAL A 22 -8.56 5.72 -1.90
N LEU A 23 -8.24 4.96 -0.85
CA LEU A 23 -7.41 3.75 -0.98
C LEU A 23 -8.09 2.67 -1.84
N ALA A 24 -9.41 2.49 -1.69
CA ALA A 24 -10.20 1.58 -2.51
C ALA A 24 -10.24 2.05 -3.98
N ASP A 25 -10.45 3.34 -4.24
CA ASP A 25 -10.41 3.91 -5.60
C ASP A 25 -9.03 3.70 -6.25
N LEU A 26 -7.93 3.94 -5.53
CA LEU A 26 -6.56 3.65 -6.00
C LEU A 26 -6.39 2.18 -6.36
N THR A 27 -6.86 1.28 -5.50
CA THR A 27 -6.77 -0.18 -5.72
C THR A 27 -7.54 -0.60 -6.97
N VAL A 28 -8.71 0.00 -7.22
CA VAL A 28 -9.52 -0.30 -8.40
C VAL A 28 -8.89 0.25 -9.68
N ARG A 29 -8.31 1.46 -9.64
CA ARG A 29 -7.71 2.10 -10.82
C ARG A 29 -6.38 1.50 -11.23
N HIS A 30 -5.64 0.92 -10.29
CA HIS A 30 -4.30 0.41 -10.49
C HIS A 30 -4.23 -1.10 -10.18
N PRO A 31 -4.90 -1.97 -10.97
CA PRO A 31 -5.09 -3.39 -10.64
C PRO A 31 -3.80 -4.22 -10.63
N ARG A 32 -2.71 -3.69 -11.19
CA ARG A 32 -1.36 -4.32 -11.12
C ARG A 32 -0.70 -4.13 -9.75
N TRP A 33 -1.23 -3.24 -8.92
CA TRP A 33 -0.67 -2.90 -7.62
C TRP A 33 -1.48 -3.56 -6.50
N ALA A 34 -0.80 -4.31 -5.64
CA ALA A 34 -1.35 -4.75 -4.38
C ALA A 34 -1.18 -3.61 -3.36
N ILE A 35 -2.28 -2.91 -3.08
CA ILE A 35 -2.32 -1.78 -2.14
C ILE A 35 -2.90 -2.25 -0.80
N THR A 36 -2.16 -2.01 0.28
CA THR A 36 -2.55 -2.37 1.65
C THR A 36 -2.21 -1.24 2.60
N TYR A 37 -2.66 -1.34 3.86
CA TYR A 37 -2.22 -0.44 4.92
C TYR A 37 -1.99 -1.26 6.20
N ASP A 38 -1.08 -0.78 7.03
CA ASP A 38 -0.70 -1.37 8.33
C ASP A 38 -0.44 -0.24 9.35
N ALA A 39 -0.17 -0.57 10.60
CA ALA A 39 0.25 0.37 11.63
C ALA A 39 1.74 0.18 11.95
N ASP A 40 2.50 1.26 12.09
CA ASP A 40 3.88 1.19 12.54
C ASP A 40 3.99 0.88 14.05
N GLU A 41 5.22 0.83 14.58
CA GLU A 41 5.46 0.57 16.02
C GLU A 41 4.87 1.63 16.96
N ARG A 42 4.50 2.80 16.42
CA ARG A 42 3.86 3.91 17.14
C ARG A 42 2.34 3.91 16.96
N GLY A 43 1.80 3.02 16.13
CA GLY A 43 0.39 2.95 15.80
C GLY A 43 -0.03 3.88 14.66
N GLU A 44 0.92 4.51 13.97
CA GLU A 44 0.66 5.39 12.83
C GLU A 44 0.38 4.56 11.58
N VAL A 45 -0.60 4.97 10.79
CA VAL A 45 -0.99 4.24 9.57
C VAL A 45 0.07 4.44 8.48
N LEU A 46 0.55 3.33 7.94
CA LEU A 46 1.39 3.28 6.75
C LEU A 46 0.62 2.65 5.60
N PHE A 47 0.74 3.23 4.42
CA PHE A 47 0.17 2.73 3.19
C PHE A 47 1.25 2.07 2.35
N HIS A 48 0.98 0.85 1.92
CA HIS A 48 1.90 0.01 1.17
C HIS A 48 1.37 -0.22 -0.24
N ALA A 49 2.24 -0.15 -1.23
CA ALA A 49 1.94 -0.57 -2.60
C ALA A 49 3.05 -1.49 -3.09
N HIS A 50 2.65 -2.63 -3.64
CA HIS A 50 3.55 -3.62 -4.20
C HIS A 50 3.17 -3.94 -5.64
N CYS A 51 4.15 -3.88 -6.54
CA CYS A 51 4.02 -4.34 -7.92
C CYS A 51 5.27 -5.14 -8.29
N THR A 52 5.10 -6.27 -8.99
CA THR A 52 6.22 -7.13 -9.38
C THR A 52 7.23 -6.40 -10.27
N ASP A 53 6.76 -5.47 -11.11
CA ASP A 53 7.59 -4.77 -12.08
C ASP A 53 8.32 -3.55 -11.47
N PHE A 54 7.75 -2.91 -10.45
CA PHE A 54 8.25 -1.65 -9.87
C PHE A 54 8.76 -1.77 -8.42
N GLY A 55 8.47 -2.88 -7.74
CA GLY A 55 8.88 -3.16 -6.37
C GLY A 55 7.86 -2.77 -5.31
N TYR A 56 8.37 -2.50 -4.10
CA TYR A 56 7.60 -2.25 -2.89
C TYR A 56 7.82 -0.83 -2.38
N PHE A 57 6.73 -0.15 -2.03
CA PHE A 57 6.74 1.19 -1.45
C PHE A 57 5.90 1.22 -0.18
N ALA A 58 6.39 1.89 0.85
CA ALA A 58 5.67 2.16 2.09
C ALA A 58 5.77 3.65 2.40
N VAL A 59 4.64 4.31 2.61
CA VAL A 59 4.55 5.75 2.85
C VAL A 59 3.49 6.07 3.90
N ALA A 60 3.70 7.13 4.67
CA ALA A 60 2.73 7.59 5.67
C ALA A 60 1.57 8.41 5.08
N ASP A 61 1.66 8.78 3.80
CA ASP A 61 0.72 9.69 3.15
C ASP A 61 0.16 9.12 1.84
N LEU A 62 -1.17 9.14 1.72
CA LEU A 62 -1.88 8.59 0.58
C LEU A 62 -1.64 9.38 -0.72
N ALA A 63 -1.45 10.70 -0.62
CA ALA A 63 -1.16 11.53 -1.79
C ALA A 63 0.22 11.19 -2.37
N THR A 64 1.19 10.88 -1.51
CA THR A 64 2.52 10.40 -1.88
C THR A 64 2.43 9.02 -2.53
N LEU A 65 1.66 8.09 -1.95
CA LEU A 65 1.44 6.76 -2.56
C LEU A 65 0.91 6.88 -3.98
N ARG A 66 -0.12 7.69 -4.17
CA ARG A 66 -0.72 7.95 -5.49
C ARG A 66 0.30 8.48 -6.49
N ARG A 67 1.14 9.45 -6.09
CA ARG A 67 2.17 10.02 -6.97
C ARG A 67 3.20 8.98 -7.39
N VAL A 68 3.62 8.11 -6.46
CA VAL A 68 4.57 7.03 -6.74
C VAL A 68 4.00 6.04 -7.76
N ILE A 69 2.77 5.57 -7.55
CA ILE A 69 2.11 4.62 -8.46
C ILE A 69 1.99 5.22 -9.86
N VAL A 70 1.48 6.45 -9.96
CA VAL A 70 1.30 7.13 -11.25
C VAL A 70 2.65 7.37 -11.96
N ALA A 71 3.69 7.77 -11.23
CA ALA A 71 5.01 8.00 -11.80
C ALA A 71 5.67 6.71 -12.29
N ALA A 72 5.51 5.61 -11.55
CA ALA A 72 6.01 4.30 -11.93
C ALA A 72 5.35 3.82 -13.24
N GLU A 73 4.02 3.93 -13.35
CA GLU A 73 3.28 3.55 -14.57
C GLU A 73 3.70 4.41 -15.79
N GLN A 74 3.85 5.72 -15.61
CA GLN A 74 4.29 6.61 -16.71
C GLN A 74 5.71 6.32 -17.20
N THR A 75 6.57 5.78 -16.33
CA THR A 75 7.95 5.42 -16.71
C THR A 75 7.96 4.18 -17.61
N GLU A 76 7.01 3.25 -17.44
CA GLU A 76 6.84 2.08 -18.32
C GLU A 76 6.26 2.48 -19.69
N GLU A 77 5.31 3.42 -19.73
CA GLU A 77 4.76 3.92 -20.99
C GLU A 77 5.79 4.68 -21.85
N ALA A 78 6.81 5.27 -21.23
CA ALA A 78 7.87 6.00 -21.93
C ALA A 78 9.00 5.11 -22.50
N ASP A 79 9.09 3.85 -22.05
CA ASP A 79 10.09 2.87 -22.50
C ASP A 79 9.57 1.96 -23.64
N GLN A 80 8.27 2.05 -23.97
CA GLN A 80 7.61 1.34 -25.08
C GLN A 80 7.51 2.20 -26.35
#